data_AF-A0A672Z179-F1
#
_entry.id   AF-A0A672Z179-F1
#
_cell.length_a   1.000
_cell.length_b   1.000
_cell.length_c   1.000
_cell.angle_alpha   90.00
_cell.angle_beta   90.00
_cell.angle_gamma   90.00
#
_symmetry.space_group_name_H-M   'P 1'
#
loop_
_entity.id
_entity.type
_entity.pdbx_description
1 polymer ?
#
loop_
_entity_poly.entity_id
_entity_poly.type
_entity_poly.pdbx_seq_one_letter_code
_entity_poly.pdbx_strand_id
1 'polypeptide(L)'
;HFLVRHLCSLVVSSRLLVPTLPGNMEVKKRAKAAHVQDLLKDPGFPVNATDPWNRPRCGVPDFPAHKEVQDRRRHRQRRFVLYGGRLEKTDLTYRIVRFPWQMGEEKVRRVFREALKIWSDVTPLTFTEVHSGKADIRIDFIRYWHGDNLPFDGPGGILAHAFFPKTHRQGDIHFDYDESWTLGNHMGTDLLQVAAHEFGHVLGLQHSREPGAIMSAYYSFSYPLRLSEDDKQGIQYLYGAHPQAPPSTPPPTNTETNEIITSPDACQTDFDAVSMIRGELFFFKAGYVWRIRDGHLESGYPALASRHWRGIPDSVDAAFEDKAGNIWFFQGENYWVFDAEMQIQGPESIRSLGLGVSGIQAALRWGHDPNYNTYFFKSGSYWRFSPRDNRVESVYPRSMQDWSGIPDDVDAAFRDIYGYAHFIRGRQYWKFDPVGMNSLEGYPRYIGVDFFGCKTV
;
A
#
# COMPACT_ATOMS: atom_id res chain seq x y z
N HIS A 1 33.51 57.17 -1.47
CA HIS A 1 33.28 56.94 -2.91
C HIS A 1 31.93 56.24 -3.05
N PHE A 2 30.89 56.92 -3.55
CA PHE A 2 30.58 57.16 -4.98
C PHE A 2 29.98 55.90 -5.64
N LEU A 3 28.80 55.91 -6.29
CA LEU A 3 27.67 56.87 -6.42
C LEU A 3 26.44 56.00 -6.89
N VAL A 4 25.18 56.10 -6.42
CA VAL A 4 24.07 57.03 -6.84
C VAL A 4 23.67 56.84 -8.32
N ARG A 5 22.40 56.80 -8.79
CA ARG A 5 20.99 57.03 -8.32
C ARG A 5 20.06 56.12 -9.19
N HIS A 6 18.71 56.14 -9.33
CA HIS A 6 17.49 56.88 -8.90
C HIS A 6 16.28 55.92 -9.22
N LEU A 7 14.96 56.13 -9.03
CA LEU A 7 14.08 57.16 -8.40
C LEU A 7 13.35 56.49 -7.19
N CYS A 8 12.29 56.92 -6.47
CA CYS A 8 11.27 57.99 -6.50
C CYS A 8 10.05 57.83 -7.47
N SER A 9 8.80 58.20 -7.12
CA SER A 9 8.09 58.25 -5.82
C SER A 9 6.58 58.51 -6.01
N LEU A 10 5.73 58.08 -5.06
CA LEU A 10 4.45 58.70 -4.62
C LEU A 10 3.19 58.78 -5.55
N VAL A 11 2.02 58.95 -4.87
CA VAL A 11 0.75 59.61 -5.31
C VAL A 11 -0.19 58.81 -6.26
N VAL A 12 -1.52 58.71 -6.04
CA VAL A 12 -2.40 59.02 -4.86
C VAL A 12 -3.75 58.26 -4.96
N SER A 13 -4.50 58.17 -3.86
CA SER A 13 -5.88 57.61 -3.83
C SER A 13 -6.96 58.69 -4.04
N SER A 14 -8.01 58.39 -4.81
CA SER A 14 -9.24 59.20 -4.89
C SER A 14 -10.47 58.40 -5.36
N ARG A 15 -11.66 58.93 -5.11
CA ARG A 15 -12.96 58.21 -5.19
C ARG A 15 -13.87 58.74 -6.31
N LEU A 16 -14.85 57.90 -6.69
CA LEU A 16 -16.25 58.23 -7.06
C LEU A 16 -16.52 59.41 -8.02
N LEU A 17 -17.19 59.13 -9.15
CA LEU A 17 -18.64 59.42 -9.34
C LEU A 17 -19.21 58.83 -10.65
N VAL A 18 -20.55 58.88 -10.78
CA VAL A 18 -21.36 58.30 -11.86
C VAL A 18 -22.24 59.39 -12.49
N PRO A 19 -22.53 59.32 -13.81
CA PRO A 19 -23.77 59.91 -14.37
C PRO A 19 -24.60 58.95 -15.25
N THR A 20 -25.75 58.55 -14.72
CA THR A 20 -27.11 58.46 -15.32
C THR A 20 -27.39 58.17 -16.81
N LEU A 21 -28.36 57.26 -17.03
CA LEU A 21 -29.14 56.93 -18.23
C LEU A 21 -30.09 58.10 -18.70
N PRO A 22 -30.61 58.13 -19.96
CA PRO A 22 -31.77 57.32 -20.43
C PRO A 22 -31.65 56.79 -21.90
N GLY A 23 -32.53 55.92 -22.45
CA GLY A 23 -33.66 55.14 -21.90
C GLY A 23 -34.53 54.45 -23.01
N ASN A 24 -35.26 53.38 -22.65
CA ASN A 24 -36.39 52.65 -23.32
C ASN A 24 -36.39 52.44 -24.86
N MET A 25 -36.50 51.22 -25.40
CA MET A 25 -37.72 50.37 -25.43
C MET A 25 -37.35 48.88 -25.75
N GLU A 26 -37.84 47.89 -25.00
CA GLU A 26 -38.90 46.90 -25.37
C GLU A 26 -38.60 45.95 -26.56
N VAL A 27 -38.92 44.64 -26.59
CA VAL A 27 -39.45 43.63 -25.62
C VAL A 27 -39.24 42.23 -26.28
N LYS A 28 -39.00 41.07 -25.61
CA LYS A 28 -40.03 40.20 -24.98
C LYS A 28 -39.42 38.99 -24.23
N LYS A 29 -40.10 38.62 -23.15
CA LYS A 29 -39.83 37.55 -22.16
C LYS A 29 -39.57 36.13 -22.70
N ARG A 30 -38.76 35.36 -21.97
CA ARG A 30 -39.21 34.07 -21.38
C ARG A 30 -38.69 33.97 -19.93
N ALA A 31 -39.45 33.32 -19.04
CA ALA A 31 -39.36 33.53 -17.59
C ALA A 31 -38.73 32.36 -16.81
N LYS A 32 -38.25 32.66 -15.59
CA LYS A 32 -37.79 31.66 -14.60
C LYS A 32 -38.96 30.85 -14.03
N ALA A 33 -38.72 29.57 -13.79
CA ALA A 33 -39.28 28.80 -12.68
C ALA A 33 -38.06 28.23 -11.93
N ALA A 34 -37.79 28.63 -10.69
CA ALA A 34 -38.48 28.23 -9.44
C ALA A 34 -37.81 26.98 -8.84
N HIS A 35 -37.14 27.22 -7.72
CA HIS A 35 -36.35 26.27 -6.94
C HIS A 35 -37.27 25.23 -6.27
N VAL A 36 -36.97 23.94 -6.49
CA VAL A 36 -37.50 22.82 -5.70
C VAL A 36 -36.30 21.98 -5.29
N GLN A 37 -35.91 22.10 -4.02
CA GLN A 37 -34.77 21.40 -3.43
C GLN A 37 -35.18 20.82 -2.06
N ASP A 38 -36.16 19.93 -2.07
CA ASP A 38 -36.52 19.10 -0.92
C ASP A 38 -37.16 17.78 -1.40
N LEU A 39 -37.11 16.76 -0.55
CA LEU A 39 -37.49 15.35 -0.80
C LEU A 39 -36.62 14.68 -1.90
N LEU A 40 -35.83 13.63 -1.63
CA LEU A 40 -35.94 12.61 -0.58
C LEU A 40 -34.67 12.55 0.28
N LYS A 41 -34.85 12.42 1.60
CA LYS A 41 -33.82 11.94 2.53
C LYS A 41 -34.18 10.52 2.96
N ASP A 42 -33.24 9.60 2.82
CA ASP A 42 -33.34 8.24 3.37
C ASP A 42 -32.23 8.08 4.43
N PRO A 43 -32.54 7.82 5.72
CA PRO A 43 -31.57 7.96 6.80
C PRO A 43 -30.82 6.64 7.09
N GLY A 44 -29.53 6.54 6.73
CA GLY A 44 -28.81 5.27 6.90
C GLY A 44 -27.28 5.23 6.91
N PHE A 45 -26.54 6.33 6.74
CA PHE A 45 -25.06 6.30 6.77
C PHE A 45 -24.45 7.48 7.55
N PRO A 46 -23.38 7.27 8.34
CA PRO A 46 -22.66 8.35 9.01
C PRO A 46 -22.01 9.32 8.02
N VAL A 47 -22.29 10.62 8.17
CA VAL A 47 -21.72 11.65 7.30
C VAL A 47 -20.29 11.98 7.74
N ASN A 48 -19.33 11.23 7.19
CA ASN A 48 -17.91 11.61 7.16
C ASN A 48 -17.22 11.06 5.90
N ALA A 49 -17.96 11.01 4.78
CA ALA A 49 -17.40 10.69 3.47
C ALA A 49 -16.73 11.94 2.89
N THR A 50 -15.46 11.82 2.52
CA THR A 50 -14.82 12.73 1.55
C THR A 50 -15.53 12.63 0.21
N ASP A 51 -15.46 13.70 -0.59
CA ASP A 51 -16.22 13.84 -1.83
C ASP A 51 -15.92 12.66 -2.79
N PRO A 52 -16.93 11.89 -3.28
CA PRO A 52 -16.70 10.70 -4.11
C PRO A 52 -15.87 10.94 -5.37
N TRP A 53 -15.82 12.18 -5.85
CA TRP A 53 -15.00 12.61 -6.99
C TRP A 53 -13.48 12.60 -6.72
N ASN A 54 -13.08 12.53 -5.45
CA ASN A 54 -11.68 12.70 -5.02
C ASN A 54 -11.03 11.40 -4.50
N ARG A 55 -11.65 10.24 -4.76
CA ARG A 55 -11.07 8.91 -4.45
C ARG A 55 -10.21 8.41 -5.63
N PRO A 56 -8.91 8.09 -5.42
CA PRO A 56 -8.05 7.62 -6.49
C PRO A 56 -8.59 6.37 -7.20
N ARG A 57 -8.43 6.32 -8.54
CA ARG A 57 -8.99 5.29 -9.41
C ARG A 57 -8.16 5.07 -10.69
N CYS A 58 -8.48 3.99 -11.41
CA CYS A 58 -8.05 3.83 -12.81
C CYS A 58 -8.83 4.79 -13.73
N GLY A 59 -8.15 5.33 -14.74
CA GLY A 59 -8.71 6.22 -15.76
C GLY A 59 -9.54 5.52 -16.84
N VAL A 60 -9.54 4.19 -16.87
CA VAL A 60 -10.39 3.41 -17.77
C VAL A 60 -11.88 3.65 -17.47
N PRO A 61 -12.74 3.90 -18.47
CA PRO A 61 -14.16 4.12 -18.24
C PRO A 61 -14.92 2.88 -17.77
N ASP A 62 -15.81 3.06 -16.80
CA ASP A 62 -16.65 2.00 -16.23
C ASP A 62 -17.73 1.53 -17.23
N PHE A 63 -17.74 0.23 -17.57
CA PHE A 63 -18.72 -0.37 -18.48
C PHE A 63 -19.59 -1.47 -17.83
N PRO A 64 -20.88 -1.61 -18.20
CA PRO A 64 -21.66 -0.68 -19.03
C PRO A 64 -21.88 0.65 -18.32
N ALA A 65 -21.75 1.76 -19.06
CA ALA A 65 -21.90 3.10 -18.50
C ALA A 65 -23.29 3.27 -17.87
N HIS A 66 -23.40 4.07 -16.79
CA HIS A 66 -24.61 4.22 -15.98
C HIS A 66 -25.91 4.51 -16.76
N LYS A 67 -25.83 5.07 -17.97
CA LYS A 67 -26.98 5.35 -18.85
C LYS A 67 -27.60 4.09 -19.49
N GLU A 68 -26.85 3.01 -19.72
CA GLU A 68 -27.39 1.78 -20.36
C GLU A 68 -28.19 0.89 -19.39
N VAL A 69 -28.10 1.13 -18.09
CA VAL A 69 -28.66 0.25 -17.05
C VAL A 69 -30.21 0.23 -17.05
N GLN A 70 -30.86 1.27 -17.59
CA GLN A 70 -32.33 1.32 -17.65
C GLN A 70 -32.93 0.30 -18.63
N ASP A 71 -32.24 -0.05 -19.72
CA ASP A 71 -32.84 -0.74 -20.88
C ASP A 71 -32.62 -2.27 -20.91
N ARG A 72 -31.78 -2.81 -20.01
CA ARG A 72 -31.36 -4.24 -20.03
C ARG A 72 -31.79 -5.06 -18.81
N ARG A 73 -32.98 -4.78 -18.28
CA ARG A 73 -33.63 -5.56 -17.21
C ARG A 73 -34.18 -6.94 -17.69
N ARG A 74 -33.33 -7.89 -18.13
CA ARG A 74 -33.69 -9.35 -18.19
C ARG A 74 -32.59 -10.38 -18.56
N HIS A 75 -31.30 -10.08 -18.45
CA HIS A 75 -30.26 -11.12 -18.58
C HIS A 75 -29.45 -11.32 -17.29
N ARG A 76 -29.13 -12.59 -17.00
CA ARG A 76 -28.24 -13.02 -15.91
C ARG A 76 -26.87 -12.41 -16.14
N GLN A 77 -26.51 -11.37 -15.38
CA GLN A 77 -25.21 -10.71 -15.52
C GLN A 77 -24.09 -11.72 -15.21
N ARG A 78 -23.02 -11.67 -16.01
CA ARG A 78 -21.75 -12.33 -15.67
C ARG A 78 -21.17 -11.63 -14.44
N ARG A 79 -20.35 -12.33 -13.65
CA ARG A 79 -19.67 -11.74 -12.49
C ARG A 79 -18.57 -10.79 -12.99
N PHE A 80 -17.62 -11.37 -13.74
CA PHE A 80 -16.58 -10.63 -14.45
C PHE A 80 -17.12 -9.89 -15.68
N VAL A 81 -16.54 -8.72 -15.95
CA VAL A 81 -16.78 -7.90 -17.14
C VAL A 81 -15.58 -8.02 -18.08
N LEU A 82 -15.84 -8.09 -19.39
CA LEU A 82 -14.81 -8.16 -20.43
C LEU A 82 -15.02 -7.03 -21.43
N TYR A 83 -13.92 -6.46 -21.92
CA TYR A 83 -13.92 -5.42 -22.94
C TYR A 83 -12.68 -5.59 -23.83
N GLY A 84 -12.79 -5.35 -25.15
CA GLY A 84 -11.66 -5.50 -26.07
C GLY A 84 -11.22 -6.94 -26.42
N GLY A 85 -11.89 -7.99 -25.96
CA GLY A 85 -11.55 -9.37 -26.36
C GLY A 85 -10.30 -9.91 -25.65
N ARG A 86 -9.25 -10.28 -26.40
CA ARG A 86 -7.98 -10.81 -25.87
C ARG A 86 -6.82 -10.57 -26.85
N LEU A 87 -5.59 -10.73 -26.38
CA LEU A 87 -4.40 -10.92 -27.21
C LEU A 87 -4.40 -12.35 -27.79
N GLU A 88 -3.97 -12.52 -29.04
CA GLU A 88 -3.93 -13.85 -29.69
C GLU A 88 -2.60 -14.60 -29.50
N LYS A 89 -1.59 -13.95 -28.90
CA LYS A 89 -0.37 -14.57 -28.39
C LYS A 89 -0.53 -14.89 -26.91
N THR A 90 0.15 -15.93 -26.44
CA THR A 90 0.36 -16.18 -25.01
C THR A 90 1.75 -15.79 -24.51
N ASP A 91 2.77 -15.85 -25.37
CA ASP A 91 4.09 -15.26 -25.08
C ASP A 91 4.10 -13.78 -25.51
N LEU A 92 4.37 -12.90 -24.54
CA LEU A 92 4.16 -11.47 -24.64
C LEU A 92 5.43 -10.71 -24.23
N THR A 93 5.88 -9.82 -25.10
CA THR A 93 7.01 -8.93 -24.79
C THR A 93 6.51 -7.65 -24.12
N TYR A 94 7.20 -7.17 -23.08
CA TYR A 94 6.92 -5.87 -22.46
C TYR A 94 8.15 -4.97 -22.44
N ARG A 95 7.95 -3.66 -22.55
CA ARG A 95 9.02 -2.67 -22.52
C ARG A 95 8.64 -1.46 -21.67
N ILE A 96 9.52 -1.11 -20.73
CA ILE A 96 9.46 0.14 -19.98
C ILE A 96 10.14 1.25 -20.80
N VAL A 97 9.47 2.40 -20.93
CA VAL A 97 9.91 3.55 -21.75
C VAL A 97 10.49 4.66 -20.89
N ARG A 98 9.88 4.94 -19.73
CA ARG A 98 10.33 5.87 -18.70
C ARG A 98 10.13 5.26 -17.32
N PHE A 99 10.85 5.78 -16.34
CA PHE A 99 10.77 5.38 -14.94
C PHE A 99 10.36 6.57 -14.06
N PRO A 100 9.63 6.32 -12.95
CA PRO A 100 9.36 7.33 -11.93
C PRO A 100 10.68 7.79 -11.28
N TRP A 101 10.76 9.04 -10.85
CA TRP A 101 11.94 9.58 -10.14
C TRP A 101 11.99 9.14 -8.67
N GLN A 102 10.85 8.72 -8.12
CA GLN A 102 10.62 8.28 -6.75
C GLN A 102 11.29 6.92 -6.46
N MET A 103 11.59 6.11 -7.48
CA MET A 103 11.96 4.70 -7.34
C MET A 103 13.02 4.28 -8.36
N GLY A 104 14.08 3.59 -7.91
CA GLY A 104 15.16 3.14 -8.79
C GLY A 104 14.70 2.11 -9.82
N GLU A 105 15.24 2.18 -11.05
CA GLU A 105 14.73 1.41 -12.20
C GLU A 105 14.66 -0.11 -11.97
N GLU A 106 15.62 -0.69 -11.24
CA GLU A 106 15.66 -2.13 -10.96
C GLU A 106 14.50 -2.57 -10.05
N LYS A 107 14.14 -1.73 -9.07
CA LYS A 107 12.97 -1.92 -8.21
C LYS A 107 11.67 -1.84 -9.02
N VAL A 108 11.56 -0.89 -9.97
CA VAL A 108 10.42 -0.81 -10.90
C VAL A 108 10.35 -2.03 -11.85
N ARG A 109 11.47 -2.49 -12.41
CA ARG A 109 11.53 -3.72 -13.22
C ARG A 109 11.10 -4.96 -12.42
N ARG A 110 11.47 -5.05 -11.15
CA ARG A 110 11.06 -6.12 -10.22
C ARG A 110 9.54 -6.11 -10.02
N VAL A 111 8.97 -4.95 -9.77
CA VAL A 111 7.53 -4.74 -9.53
C VAL A 111 6.68 -5.11 -10.74
N PHE A 112 7.05 -4.68 -11.94
CA PHE A 112 6.30 -5.06 -13.14
C PHE A 112 6.42 -6.54 -13.45
N ARG A 113 7.56 -7.17 -13.17
CA ARG A 113 7.72 -8.63 -13.27
C ARG A 113 6.81 -9.37 -12.28
N GLU A 114 6.66 -8.86 -11.06
CA GLU A 114 5.76 -9.40 -10.02
C GLU A 114 4.28 -9.21 -10.38
N ALA A 115 3.89 -8.01 -10.81
CA ALA A 115 2.54 -7.68 -11.27
C ALA A 115 2.10 -8.53 -12.49
N LEU A 116 3.02 -8.80 -13.43
CA LEU A 116 2.80 -9.72 -14.54
C LEU A 116 2.76 -11.19 -14.10
N LYS A 117 3.58 -11.56 -13.10
CA LYS A 117 3.61 -12.92 -12.54
C LYS A 117 2.26 -13.34 -11.96
N ILE A 118 1.56 -12.41 -11.29
CA ILE A 118 0.20 -12.64 -10.75
C ILE A 118 -0.74 -13.21 -11.83
N TRP A 119 -0.65 -12.71 -13.07
CA TRP A 119 -1.48 -13.18 -14.18
C TRP A 119 -0.95 -14.49 -14.81
N SER A 120 0.37 -14.67 -14.94
CA SER A 120 0.95 -15.91 -15.49
C SER A 120 0.80 -17.12 -14.55
N ASP A 121 0.74 -16.91 -13.22
CA ASP A 121 0.57 -17.99 -12.24
C ASP A 121 -0.78 -18.71 -12.37
N VAL A 122 -1.75 -18.10 -13.05
CA VAL A 122 -3.10 -18.66 -13.26
C VAL A 122 -3.47 -18.91 -14.73
N THR A 123 -2.60 -18.57 -15.69
CA THR A 123 -2.85 -18.70 -17.15
C THR A 123 -1.64 -19.25 -17.92
N PRO A 124 -1.80 -19.72 -19.18
CA PRO A 124 -0.67 -20.08 -20.05
C PRO A 124 0.22 -18.91 -20.54
N LEU A 125 0.09 -17.72 -19.94
CA LEU A 125 0.82 -16.51 -20.38
C LEU A 125 2.27 -16.51 -19.92
N THR A 126 3.17 -16.02 -20.79
CA THR A 126 4.58 -15.76 -20.47
C THR A 126 4.95 -14.32 -20.82
N PHE A 127 5.82 -13.71 -20.02
CA PHE A 127 6.14 -12.29 -20.11
C PHE A 127 7.66 -12.03 -20.11
N THR A 128 8.16 -11.43 -21.19
CA THR A 128 9.61 -11.17 -21.38
C THR A 128 9.88 -9.66 -21.49
N GLU A 129 10.77 -9.11 -20.65
CA GLU A 129 11.20 -7.72 -20.76
C GLU A 129 12.12 -7.54 -21.98
N VAL A 130 11.84 -6.56 -22.84
CA VAL A 130 12.70 -6.18 -23.96
C VAL A 130 13.12 -4.71 -23.86
N HIS A 131 14.43 -4.45 -23.82
CA HIS A 131 14.95 -3.09 -23.59
C HIS A 131 14.97 -2.21 -24.87
N SER A 132 14.84 -2.81 -26.05
CA SER A 132 14.89 -2.13 -27.36
C SER A 132 13.84 -2.67 -28.32
N GLY A 133 13.65 -2.01 -29.47
CA GLY A 133 12.65 -2.40 -30.47
C GLY A 133 11.21 -2.11 -30.06
N LYS A 134 10.27 -2.86 -30.65
CA LYS A 134 8.84 -2.86 -30.28
C LYS A 134 8.56 -4.02 -29.33
N ALA A 135 7.58 -3.81 -28.44
CA ALA A 135 7.05 -4.81 -27.53
C ALA A 135 5.53 -4.97 -27.76
N ASP A 136 4.94 -6.05 -27.25
CA ASP A 136 3.48 -6.27 -27.24
C ASP A 136 2.79 -5.42 -26.16
N ILE A 137 3.52 -5.08 -25.09
CA ILE A 137 3.09 -4.20 -23.99
C ILE A 137 4.12 -3.08 -23.83
N ARG A 138 3.68 -1.82 -23.77
CA ARG A 138 4.52 -0.62 -23.70
C ARG A 138 4.13 0.21 -22.47
N ILE A 139 5.02 0.28 -21.49
CA ILE A 139 4.79 0.93 -20.20
C ILE A 139 5.50 2.29 -20.18
N ASP A 140 4.77 3.36 -19.86
CA ASP A 140 5.30 4.72 -19.88
C ASP A 140 4.76 5.56 -18.70
N PHE A 141 5.65 6.23 -17.96
CA PHE A 141 5.26 7.18 -16.90
C PHE A 141 5.26 8.59 -17.48
N ILE A 142 4.10 9.26 -17.42
CA ILE A 142 3.83 10.53 -18.14
C ILE A 142 2.91 11.44 -17.34
N ARG A 143 2.89 12.74 -17.64
CA ARG A 143 2.14 13.77 -16.90
C ARG A 143 1.03 14.37 -17.75
N TYR A 144 -0.06 14.79 -17.10
CA TYR A 144 -1.14 15.61 -17.69
C TYR A 144 -1.51 15.18 -19.11
N TRP A 145 -1.43 16.09 -20.09
CA TRP A 145 -1.79 15.83 -21.47
C TRP A 145 -0.67 15.15 -22.27
N HIS A 146 -0.90 13.91 -22.70
CA HIS A 146 0.12 13.05 -23.30
C HIS A 146 -0.29 12.35 -24.62
N GLY A 147 -1.34 12.84 -25.30
CA GLY A 147 -1.58 12.55 -26.73
C GLY A 147 -2.44 11.32 -27.06
N ASP A 148 -3.31 10.87 -26.17
CA ASP A 148 -4.18 9.70 -26.33
C ASP A 148 -5.70 9.97 -26.10
N ASN A 149 -6.01 11.21 -25.72
CA ASN A 149 -7.29 11.77 -25.26
C ASN A 149 -7.74 11.39 -23.83
N LEU A 150 -6.82 10.88 -23.00
CA LEU A 150 -7.02 10.59 -21.58
C LEU A 150 -5.97 11.35 -20.74
N PRO A 151 -6.08 12.69 -20.58
CA PRO A 151 -5.13 13.44 -19.76
C PRO A 151 -5.24 13.05 -18.27
N PHE A 152 -4.10 12.94 -17.59
CA PHE A 152 -4.05 12.85 -16.13
C PHE A 152 -4.30 14.22 -15.46
N ASP A 153 -4.71 14.19 -14.20
CA ASP A 153 -5.07 15.35 -13.39
C ASP A 153 -3.99 15.76 -12.36
N GLY A 154 -2.91 14.98 -12.21
CA GLY A 154 -1.84 15.23 -11.24
C GLY A 154 -2.04 14.39 -9.96
N PRO A 155 -1.45 14.78 -8.80
CA PRO A 155 -1.48 13.95 -7.60
C PRO A 155 -2.89 13.68 -7.06
N GLY A 156 -3.28 12.41 -7.00
CA GLY A 156 -4.62 11.93 -6.71
C GLY A 156 -5.35 11.46 -7.97
N GLY A 157 -6.68 11.45 -7.94
CA GLY A 157 -7.50 11.32 -9.15
C GLY A 157 -7.24 10.05 -9.98
N ILE A 158 -6.67 10.23 -11.18
CA ILE A 158 -6.40 9.18 -12.16
C ILE A 158 -4.95 8.69 -12.05
N LEU A 159 -4.77 7.52 -11.44
CA LEU A 159 -3.45 6.95 -11.15
C LEU A 159 -2.73 6.42 -12.41
N ALA A 160 -3.50 5.79 -13.29
CA ALA A 160 -3.03 5.11 -14.51
C ALA A 160 -4.21 4.79 -15.44
N HIS A 161 -3.90 4.37 -16.68
CA HIS A 161 -4.83 3.68 -17.58
C HIS A 161 -4.11 2.85 -18.65
N ALA A 162 -4.83 1.87 -19.18
CA ALA A 162 -4.33 0.90 -20.15
C ALA A 162 -5.22 0.76 -21.39
N PHE A 163 -4.61 0.38 -22.51
CA PHE A 163 -5.28 0.19 -23.79
C PHE A 163 -5.53 -1.28 -24.11
N PHE A 164 -6.80 -1.66 -24.05
CA PHE A 164 -7.33 -2.99 -24.32
C PHE A 164 -6.86 -3.63 -25.65
N PRO A 165 -6.91 -4.97 -25.75
CA PRO A 165 -6.71 -5.68 -27.00
C PRO A 165 -7.66 -5.19 -28.12
N LYS A 166 -7.18 -5.35 -29.36
CA LYS A 166 -7.91 -5.01 -30.61
C LYS A 166 -8.29 -3.52 -30.72
N THR A 167 -7.70 -2.65 -29.90
CA THR A 167 -7.74 -1.20 -30.04
C THR A 167 -6.51 -0.66 -30.79
N HIS A 168 -6.59 0.58 -31.29
CA HIS A 168 -5.50 1.23 -32.03
C HIS A 168 -4.20 1.47 -31.23
N ARG A 169 -4.24 1.33 -29.90
CA ARG A 169 -3.10 1.48 -28.97
C ARG A 169 -2.91 0.26 -28.07
N GLN A 170 -3.44 -0.90 -28.47
CA GLN A 170 -3.34 -2.17 -27.74
C GLN A 170 -1.96 -2.34 -27.06
N GLY A 171 -1.98 -2.54 -25.75
CA GLY A 171 -0.77 -2.81 -24.96
C GLY A 171 -0.02 -1.57 -24.45
N ASP A 172 -0.38 -0.34 -24.85
CA ASP A 172 0.06 0.85 -24.12
C ASP A 172 -0.52 0.82 -22.69
N ILE A 173 0.34 1.08 -21.70
CA ILE A 173 -0.04 1.40 -20.31
C ILE A 173 0.63 2.72 -19.95
N HIS A 174 -0.17 3.64 -19.42
CA HIS A 174 0.28 4.93 -18.93
C HIS A 174 0.07 5.01 -17.42
N PHE A 175 1.09 5.44 -16.69
CA PHE A 175 1.02 5.75 -15.25
C PHE A 175 1.24 7.25 -15.07
N ASP A 176 0.51 7.94 -14.17
CA ASP A 176 0.83 9.35 -13.91
C ASP A 176 2.20 9.43 -13.22
N TYR A 177 3.09 10.24 -13.78
CA TYR A 177 4.42 10.50 -13.24
C TYR A 177 4.37 11.38 -11.98
N ASP A 178 3.32 12.19 -11.81
CA ASP A 178 3.13 13.07 -10.65
C ASP A 178 2.58 12.36 -9.40
N GLU A 179 2.20 11.08 -9.52
CA GLU A 179 1.78 10.25 -8.40
C GLU A 179 2.88 9.97 -7.36
N SER A 180 2.48 9.76 -6.11
CA SER A 180 3.41 9.45 -5.02
C SER A 180 3.70 7.94 -4.95
N TRP A 181 4.34 7.41 -6.00
CA TRP A 181 4.62 5.98 -6.15
C TRP A 181 5.43 5.39 -4.99
N THR A 182 4.78 4.55 -4.19
CA THR A 182 5.39 3.72 -3.15
C THR A 182 5.42 2.25 -3.59
N LEU A 183 6.14 1.42 -2.85
CA LEU A 183 5.84 -0.01 -2.82
C LEU A 183 5.32 -0.43 -1.47
N GLY A 184 4.22 -1.16 -1.53
CA GLY A 184 3.73 -1.98 -0.46
C GLY A 184 3.09 -1.24 0.68
N ASN A 185 2.99 0.09 0.67
CA ASN A 185 2.52 0.85 1.82
C ASN A 185 1.48 1.91 1.43
N HIS A 186 0.51 2.11 2.32
CA HIS A 186 -0.61 3.05 2.17
C HIS A 186 -0.22 4.53 2.25
N MET A 187 1.06 4.88 2.48
CA MET A 187 1.53 6.28 2.57
C MET A 187 1.70 6.94 1.20
N GLY A 188 1.30 6.26 0.13
CA GLY A 188 1.27 6.73 -1.24
C GLY A 188 0.55 5.71 -2.13
N THR A 189 0.83 5.78 -3.43
CA THR A 189 0.19 4.92 -4.43
C THR A 189 1.06 3.71 -4.70
N ASP A 190 0.54 2.52 -4.38
CA ASP A 190 1.24 1.25 -4.53
C ASP A 190 1.36 0.86 -6.01
N LEU A 191 2.59 0.88 -6.52
CA LEU A 191 2.85 0.58 -7.93
C LEU A 191 2.56 -0.88 -8.31
N LEU A 192 2.63 -1.83 -7.37
CA LEU A 192 2.37 -3.26 -7.64
C LEU A 192 0.88 -3.51 -7.89
N GLN A 193 0.01 -2.89 -7.09
CA GLN A 193 -1.45 -2.93 -7.24
C GLN A 193 -1.91 -2.27 -8.52
N VAL A 194 -1.49 -1.02 -8.77
CA VAL A 194 -1.90 -0.30 -9.99
C VAL A 194 -1.36 -1.01 -11.24
N ALA A 195 -0.11 -1.49 -11.22
CA ALA A 195 0.40 -2.25 -12.36
C ALA A 195 -0.35 -3.57 -12.58
N ALA A 196 -0.67 -4.33 -11.53
CA ALA A 196 -1.45 -5.56 -11.66
C ALA A 196 -2.83 -5.30 -12.27
N HIS A 197 -3.50 -4.21 -11.88
CA HIS A 197 -4.76 -3.73 -12.45
C HIS A 197 -4.62 -3.39 -13.94
N GLU A 198 -3.68 -2.52 -14.31
CA GLU A 198 -3.49 -2.10 -15.71
C GLU A 198 -3.05 -3.26 -16.63
N PHE A 199 -2.27 -4.22 -16.12
CA PHE A 199 -1.97 -5.44 -16.89
C PHE A 199 -3.23 -6.28 -17.14
N GLY A 200 -4.18 -6.35 -16.20
CA GLY A 200 -5.47 -6.99 -16.43
C GLY A 200 -6.26 -6.35 -17.57
N HIS A 201 -6.24 -5.01 -17.68
CA HIS A 201 -6.82 -4.28 -18.81
C HIS A 201 -6.13 -4.56 -20.15
N VAL A 202 -4.80 -4.54 -20.20
CA VAL A 202 -4.04 -4.95 -21.41
C VAL A 202 -4.35 -6.39 -21.82
N LEU A 203 -4.65 -7.26 -20.86
CA LEU A 203 -5.03 -8.65 -21.13
C LEU A 203 -6.52 -8.81 -21.53
N GLY A 204 -7.38 -7.80 -21.37
CA GLY A 204 -8.78 -7.79 -21.82
C GLY A 204 -9.85 -7.83 -20.71
N LEU A 205 -9.45 -7.75 -19.44
CA LEU A 205 -10.38 -7.63 -18.32
C LEU A 205 -10.91 -6.19 -18.21
N GLN A 206 -12.18 -6.04 -17.89
CA GLN A 206 -12.79 -4.75 -17.58
C GLN A 206 -13.11 -4.67 -16.08
N HIS A 207 -13.30 -3.46 -15.55
CA HIS A 207 -13.54 -3.20 -14.14
C HIS A 207 -14.56 -4.18 -13.51
N SER A 208 -14.13 -4.87 -12.46
CA SER A 208 -15.00 -5.72 -11.66
C SER A 208 -15.85 -4.86 -10.71
N ARG A 209 -16.97 -5.43 -10.29
CA ARG A 209 -17.86 -4.88 -9.26
C ARG A 209 -17.65 -5.54 -7.89
N GLU A 210 -16.76 -6.52 -7.80
CA GLU A 210 -16.43 -7.20 -6.54
C GLU A 210 -15.47 -6.32 -5.71
N PRO A 211 -15.86 -5.87 -4.49
CA PRO A 211 -14.99 -5.06 -3.65
C PRO A 211 -13.75 -5.85 -3.24
N GLY A 212 -12.56 -5.30 -3.52
CA GLY A 212 -11.28 -5.96 -3.23
C GLY A 212 -10.76 -6.89 -4.33
N ALA A 213 -11.46 -7.03 -5.46
CA ALA A 213 -10.87 -7.57 -6.69
C ALA A 213 -9.74 -6.66 -7.20
N ILE A 214 -8.72 -7.24 -7.83
CA ILE A 214 -7.62 -6.47 -8.44
C ILE A 214 -8.20 -5.55 -9.53
N MET A 215 -9.15 -6.02 -10.33
CA MET A 215 -9.85 -5.20 -11.34
C MET A 215 -10.89 -4.24 -10.77
N SER A 216 -10.96 -3.96 -9.47
CA SER A 216 -11.89 -2.96 -8.92
C SER A 216 -11.46 -1.54 -9.33
N ALA A 217 -12.39 -0.75 -9.87
CA ALA A 217 -12.09 0.56 -10.50
C ALA A 217 -11.42 1.59 -9.57
N TYR A 218 -11.73 1.54 -8.27
CA TYR A 218 -11.19 2.46 -7.26
C TYR A 218 -10.03 1.82 -6.52
N TYR A 219 -8.97 2.60 -6.31
CA TYR A 219 -7.81 2.16 -5.54
C TYR A 219 -8.20 1.73 -4.12
N SER A 220 -7.59 0.63 -3.69
CA SER A 220 -7.84 -0.01 -2.40
C SER A 220 -6.62 -0.83 -2.01
N PHE A 221 -5.87 -0.36 -1.02
CA PHE A 221 -4.63 -1.00 -0.62
C PHE A 221 -4.85 -2.42 -0.04
N SER A 222 -4.09 -3.41 -0.54
CA SER A 222 -4.13 -4.79 -0.06
C SER A 222 -2.76 -5.47 -0.16
N TYR A 223 -2.26 -5.97 0.96
CA TYR A 223 -0.98 -6.68 1.06
C TYR A 223 -1.12 -7.92 1.96
N PRO A 224 -0.80 -9.14 1.51
CA PRO A 224 -0.29 -9.54 0.19
C PRO A 224 -1.31 -9.29 -0.92
N LEU A 225 -0.83 -8.97 -2.13
CA LEU A 225 -1.71 -8.75 -3.27
C LEU A 225 -2.20 -10.09 -3.81
N ARG A 226 -3.52 -10.26 -3.95
CA ARG A 226 -4.14 -11.53 -4.32
C ARG A 226 -5.29 -11.32 -5.29
N LEU A 227 -5.32 -12.14 -6.35
CA LEU A 227 -6.46 -12.23 -7.26
C LEU A 227 -7.71 -12.69 -6.51
N SER A 228 -8.80 -11.96 -6.68
CA SER A 228 -10.14 -12.44 -6.32
C SER A 228 -10.53 -13.64 -7.18
N GLU A 229 -11.65 -14.25 -6.85
CA GLU A 229 -12.19 -15.34 -7.66
C GLU A 229 -12.80 -14.83 -8.97
N ASP A 230 -13.26 -13.56 -9.01
CA ASP A 230 -13.73 -12.91 -10.23
C ASP A 230 -12.57 -12.60 -11.21
N ASP A 231 -11.44 -12.08 -10.71
CA ASP A 231 -10.25 -11.79 -11.53
C ASP A 231 -9.74 -13.07 -12.22
N LYS A 232 -9.68 -14.19 -11.47
CA LYS A 232 -9.26 -15.51 -12.00
C LYS A 232 -10.22 -16.02 -13.06
N GLN A 233 -11.52 -15.98 -12.80
CA GLN A 233 -12.53 -16.47 -13.75
C GLN A 233 -12.57 -15.61 -15.02
N GLY A 234 -12.36 -14.30 -14.89
CA GLY A 234 -12.17 -13.39 -16.03
C GLY A 234 -10.96 -13.76 -16.88
N ILE A 235 -9.76 -13.88 -16.29
CA ILE A 235 -8.53 -14.09 -17.05
C ILE A 235 -8.46 -15.51 -17.66
N GLN A 236 -8.92 -16.53 -16.94
CA GLN A 236 -8.95 -17.90 -17.43
C GLN A 236 -10.03 -18.11 -18.51
N TYR A 237 -11.07 -17.28 -18.57
CA TYR A 237 -12.01 -17.28 -19.69
C TYR A 237 -11.38 -16.77 -21.00
N LEU A 238 -10.37 -15.90 -20.94
CA LEU A 238 -9.68 -15.36 -22.13
C LEU A 238 -8.53 -16.24 -22.62
N TYR A 239 -7.71 -16.76 -21.69
CA TYR A 239 -6.46 -17.45 -22.00
C TYR A 239 -6.43 -18.93 -21.61
N GLY A 240 -7.46 -19.43 -20.92
CA GLY A 240 -7.45 -20.73 -20.25
C GLY A 240 -6.77 -20.66 -18.88
N ALA A 241 -6.95 -21.71 -18.08
CA ALA A 241 -6.12 -21.93 -16.90
C ALA A 241 -4.69 -22.33 -17.30
N HIS A 242 -3.70 -22.02 -16.45
CA HIS A 242 -2.33 -22.51 -16.64
C HIS A 242 -2.34 -24.05 -16.79
N PRO A 243 -1.57 -24.65 -17.72
CA PRO A 243 -1.58 -26.09 -17.91
C PRO A 243 -0.96 -26.78 -16.69
N GLN A 244 -1.80 -27.25 -15.77
CA GLN A 244 -1.32 -27.95 -14.59
C GLN A 244 -0.60 -29.24 -15.01
N ALA A 245 0.68 -29.34 -14.68
CA ALA A 245 1.26 -30.63 -14.29
C ALA A 245 0.30 -31.27 -13.25
N PRO A 246 0.05 -32.59 -13.33
CA PRO A 246 -1.06 -33.24 -12.62
C PRO A 246 -1.12 -32.79 -11.16
N PRO A 247 -2.33 -32.44 -10.68
CA PRO A 247 -2.52 -31.46 -9.60
C PRO A 247 -1.56 -31.74 -8.47
N SER A 248 -0.61 -30.82 -8.28
CA SER A 248 0.36 -30.92 -7.20
C SER A 248 -0.41 -31.15 -5.92
N THR A 249 -0.23 -32.33 -5.32
CA THR A 249 -0.77 -32.64 -4.01
C THR A 249 -0.46 -31.46 -3.10
N PRO A 250 -1.41 -30.98 -2.27
CA PRO A 250 -1.06 -30.02 -1.23
C PRO A 250 0.19 -30.57 -0.52
N PRO A 251 1.26 -29.76 -0.37
CA PRO A 251 2.57 -30.24 0.06
C PRO A 251 2.36 -31.09 1.31
N PRO A 252 2.82 -32.35 1.30
CA PRO A 252 2.15 -33.46 1.97
C PRO A 252 1.77 -33.05 3.37
N THR A 253 0.46 -33.02 3.66
CA THR A 253 -0.03 -32.74 5.00
C THR A 253 0.57 -33.82 5.89
N ASN A 254 1.60 -33.46 6.66
CA ASN A 254 2.38 -34.35 7.51
C ASN A 254 1.52 -34.79 8.69
N THR A 255 0.53 -35.62 8.39
CA THR A 255 -0.50 -36.14 9.30
C THR A 255 0.06 -37.37 10.03
N GLU A 256 1.34 -37.28 10.42
CA GLU A 256 2.09 -38.36 11.07
C GLU A 256 3.20 -37.85 12.02
N THR A 257 3.01 -36.66 12.60
CA THR A 257 3.35 -36.44 14.01
C THR A 257 2.06 -36.29 14.81
N ASN A 258 2.00 -36.86 16.01
CA ASN A 258 0.87 -36.67 16.95
C ASN A 258 0.97 -35.31 17.68
N GLU A 259 1.45 -34.29 16.99
CA GLU A 259 1.58 -32.94 17.51
C GLU A 259 0.32 -32.15 17.13
N ILE A 260 -0.46 -31.78 18.13
CA ILE A 260 -1.63 -30.92 17.94
C ILE A 260 -1.09 -29.53 17.61
N ILE A 261 -1.04 -29.18 16.32
CA ILE A 261 -0.64 -27.84 15.85
C ILE A 261 -1.75 -26.84 16.22
N THR A 262 -1.81 -26.47 17.49
CA THR A 262 -2.58 -25.33 17.97
C THR A 262 -1.88 -24.05 17.51
N SER A 263 -2.44 -23.39 16.49
CA SER A 263 -2.14 -21.98 16.25
C SER A 263 -2.36 -21.19 17.55
N PRO A 264 -1.47 -20.29 17.98
CA PRO A 264 -1.61 -19.61 19.26
C PRO A 264 -2.92 -18.81 19.35
N ASP A 265 -3.46 -18.67 20.56
CA ASP A 265 -4.59 -17.79 20.84
C ASP A 265 -4.09 -16.39 21.22
N ALA A 266 -4.45 -15.37 20.45
CA ALA A 266 -4.11 -13.97 20.69
C ALA A 266 -4.59 -13.44 22.06
N CYS A 267 -5.58 -14.08 22.68
CA CYS A 267 -6.04 -13.73 24.03
C CYS A 267 -5.14 -14.30 25.14
N GLN A 268 -4.41 -15.39 24.88
CA GLN A 268 -3.66 -16.15 25.89
C GLN A 268 -2.13 -16.15 25.67
N THR A 269 -1.67 -15.71 24.50
CA THR A 269 -0.26 -15.66 24.13
C THR A 269 0.40 -14.30 24.43
N ASP A 270 1.72 -14.34 24.62
CA ASP A 270 2.66 -13.25 24.35
C ASP A 270 3.12 -13.26 22.87
N PHE A 271 3.94 -12.30 22.46
CA PHE A 271 4.38 -12.12 21.07
C PHE A 271 5.90 -11.96 20.99
N ASP A 272 6.54 -12.63 20.02
CA ASP A 272 8.01 -12.66 19.85
C ASP A 272 8.54 -11.37 19.19
N ALA A 273 7.72 -10.74 18.35
CA ALA A 273 7.98 -9.43 17.77
C ALA A 273 6.65 -8.75 17.40
N VAL A 274 6.64 -7.43 17.36
CA VAL A 274 5.50 -6.62 16.89
C VAL A 274 6.03 -5.43 16.11
N SER A 275 5.47 -5.17 14.94
CA SER A 275 5.92 -4.09 14.07
C SER A 275 4.79 -3.47 13.26
N MET A 276 4.81 -2.15 13.14
CA MET A 276 4.07 -1.46 12.08
C MET A 276 4.82 -1.67 10.78
N ILE A 277 4.23 -2.44 9.88
CA ILE A 277 4.74 -2.72 8.54
C ILE A 277 3.71 -2.13 7.58
N ARG A 278 4.13 -1.25 6.68
CA ARG A 278 3.31 -0.77 5.54
C ARG A 278 2.08 0.08 5.90
N GLY A 279 1.90 0.36 7.19
CA GLY A 279 0.73 1.03 7.78
C GLY A 279 -0.14 0.14 8.65
N GLU A 280 0.13 -1.17 8.64
CA GLU A 280 -0.68 -2.17 9.30
C GLU A 280 0.14 -2.78 10.44
N LEU A 281 -0.53 -3.13 11.54
CA LEU A 281 0.14 -3.63 12.73
C LEU A 281 0.22 -5.15 12.67
N PHE A 282 1.45 -5.67 12.58
CA PHE A 282 1.73 -7.10 12.57
C PHE A 282 2.28 -7.55 13.92
N PHE A 283 1.60 -8.50 14.54
CA PHE A 283 2.07 -9.25 15.71
C PHE A 283 2.62 -10.60 15.24
N PHE A 284 3.75 -11.06 15.79
CA PHE A 284 4.42 -12.30 15.43
C PHE A 284 4.52 -13.23 16.64
N LYS A 285 4.26 -14.54 16.46
CA LYS A 285 4.49 -15.57 17.48
C LYS A 285 4.67 -16.95 16.86
N ALA A 286 5.79 -17.62 17.14
CA ALA A 286 6.07 -19.02 16.74
C ALA A 286 5.73 -19.32 15.26
N GLY A 287 6.20 -18.47 14.35
CA GLY A 287 5.99 -18.60 12.91
C GLY A 287 4.61 -18.15 12.41
N TYR A 288 3.68 -17.84 13.31
CA TYR A 288 2.40 -17.21 12.99
C TYR A 288 2.46 -15.69 13.10
N VAL A 289 1.56 -15.03 12.37
CA VAL A 289 1.27 -13.61 12.45
C VAL A 289 -0.22 -13.33 12.57
N TRP A 290 -0.53 -12.17 13.15
CA TRP A 290 -1.82 -11.49 13.03
C TRP A 290 -1.60 -10.14 12.38
N ARG A 291 -2.54 -9.73 11.54
CA ARG A 291 -2.53 -8.44 10.84
C ARG A 291 -3.73 -7.62 11.28
N ILE A 292 -3.46 -6.43 11.80
CA ILE A 292 -4.48 -5.47 12.23
C ILE A 292 -4.43 -4.26 11.31
N ARG A 293 -5.57 -3.96 10.68
CA ARG A 293 -5.78 -2.82 9.78
C ARG A 293 -6.88 -1.95 10.38
N ASP A 294 -6.68 -0.63 10.42
CA ASP A 294 -7.67 0.33 10.93
C ASP A 294 -8.23 -0.03 12.32
N GLY A 295 -7.38 -0.59 13.18
CA GLY A 295 -7.74 -1.06 14.54
C GLY A 295 -8.50 -2.39 14.62
N HIS A 296 -8.71 -3.09 13.50
CA HIS A 296 -9.47 -4.34 13.42
C HIS A 296 -8.58 -5.51 12.97
N LEU A 297 -8.77 -6.69 13.58
CA LEU A 297 -8.13 -7.93 13.13
C LEU A 297 -8.68 -8.35 11.77
N GLU A 298 -7.78 -8.53 10.80
CA GLU A 298 -8.13 -9.02 9.46
C GLU A 298 -8.65 -10.47 9.50
N SER A 299 -9.49 -10.85 8.54
CA SER A 299 -10.03 -12.21 8.46
C SER A 299 -8.99 -13.22 7.96
N GLY A 300 -9.04 -14.45 8.49
CA GLY A 300 -8.11 -15.53 8.10
C GLY A 300 -6.72 -15.46 8.76
N TYR A 301 -6.64 -14.80 9.92
CA TYR A 301 -5.50 -14.81 10.85
C TYR A 301 -5.89 -15.50 12.18
N PRO A 302 -4.96 -16.14 12.92
CA PRO A 302 -3.53 -16.23 12.66
C PRO A 302 -3.17 -16.96 11.36
N ALA A 303 -2.06 -16.53 10.75
CA ALA A 303 -1.55 -17.05 9.49
C ALA A 303 -0.05 -17.29 9.60
N LEU A 304 0.51 -18.28 8.91
CA LEU A 304 1.97 -18.45 8.86
C LEU A 304 2.63 -17.22 8.21
N ALA A 305 3.70 -16.70 8.82
CA ALA A 305 4.46 -15.55 8.33
C ALA A 305 5.03 -15.78 6.91
N SER A 306 5.35 -17.04 6.58
CA SER A 306 5.79 -17.47 5.26
C SER A 306 4.73 -17.33 4.15
N ARG A 307 3.46 -17.02 4.48
CA ARG A 307 2.41 -16.58 3.53
C ARG A 307 2.52 -15.10 3.12
N HIS A 308 3.44 -14.36 3.73
CA HIS A 308 3.71 -12.93 3.52
C HIS A 308 5.16 -12.67 3.09
N TRP A 309 6.10 -13.43 3.65
CA TRP A 309 7.53 -13.26 3.44
C TRP A 309 8.16 -14.62 3.11
N ARG A 310 8.36 -14.90 1.82
CA ARG A 310 8.88 -16.22 1.39
C ARG A 310 10.35 -16.34 1.77
N GLY A 311 10.65 -17.22 2.74
CA GLY A 311 12.01 -17.42 3.27
C GLY A 311 12.26 -16.74 4.61
N ILE A 312 11.25 -16.13 5.24
CA ILE A 312 11.33 -15.66 6.63
C ILE A 312 11.64 -16.85 7.57
N PRO A 313 12.49 -16.67 8.60
CA PRO A 313 12.72 -17.70 9.62
C PRO A 313 11.43 -18.06 10.40
N ASP A 314 11.43 -19.26 11.00
CA ASP A 314 10.28 -19.80 11.76
C ASP A 314 10.00 -19.04 13.07
N SER A 315 10.92 -18.20 13.54
CA SER A 315 10.67 -17.20 14.59
C SER A 315 11.40 -15.90 14.25
N VAL A 316 10.93 -14.79 14.82
CA VAL A 316 11.59 -13.48 14.70
C VAL A 316 11.60 -12.81 16.07
N ASP A 317 12.77 -12.31 16.47
CA ASP A 317 13.02 -11.67 17.77
C ASP A 317 12.72 -10.15 17.71
N ALA A 318 12.80 -9.56 16.51
CA ALA A 318 12.40 -8.19 16.22
C ALA A 318 12.10 -8.00 14.72
N ALA A 319 11.29 -6.98 14.41
CA ALA A 319 11.01 -6.58 13.03
C ALA A 319 10.81 -5.06 12.91
N PHE A 320 11.29 -4.45 11.81
CA PHE A 320 10.97 -3.06 11.44
C PHE A 320 10.92 -2.86 9.93
N GLU A 321 10.33 -1.77 9.45
CA GLU A 321 10.32 -1.37 8.04
C GLU A 321 11.18 -0.10 7.86
N ASP A 322 12.06 -0.07 6.87
CA ASP A 322 12.99 1.03 6.62
C ASP A 322 12.39 2.16 5.75
N LYS A 323 13.22 3.16 5.41
CA LYS A 323 12.81 4.35 4.66
C LYS A 323 12.58 4.11 3.15
N ALA A 324 12.92 2.94 2.64
CA ALA A 324 12.68 2.51 1.27
C ALA A 324 11.54 1.46 1.17
N GLY A 325 10.84 1.21 2.27
CA GLY A 325 9.74 0.24 2.37
C GLY A 325 10.19 -1.22 2.45
N ASN A 326 11.48 -1.47 2.71
CA ASN A 326 11.99 -2.82 2.92
C ASN A 326 11.78 -3.24 4.38
N ILE A 327 11.45 -4.50 4.61
CA ILE A 327 11.09 -5.06 5.90
C ILE A 327 12.27 -5.89 6.43
N TRP A 328 12.72 -5.56 7.62
CA TRP A 328 13.85 -6.16 8.31
C TRP A 328 13.34 -7.11 9.39
N PHE A 329 13.85 -8.35 9.38
CA PHE A 329 13.56 -9.37 10.39
C PHE A 329 14.86 -9.83 11.07
N PHE A 330 14.82 -10.06 12.37
CA PHE A 330 15.96 -10.48 13.19
C PHE A 330 15.67 -11.82 13.86
N GLN A 331 16.67 -12.70 13.93
CA GLN A 331 16.61 -13.96 14.69
C GLN A 331 18.03 -14.36 15.13
N GLY A 332 18.27 -14.46 16.44
CA GLY A 332 19.56 -14.88 17.01
C GLY A 332 20.71 -13.95 16.62
N GLU A 333 21.70 -14.45 15.87
CA GLU A 333 22.81 -13.65 15.34
C GLU A 333 22.58 -13.09 13.93
N ASN A 334 21.40 -13.31 13.34
CA ASN A 334 21.13 -13.05 11.92
C ASN A 334 20.00 -12.03 11.70
N TYR A 335 20.03 -11.38 10.53
CA TYR A 335 18.93 -10.62 9.99
C TYR A 335 18.67 -10.95 8.51
N TRP A 336 17.45 -10.62 8.06
CA TRP A 336 16.97 -10.72 6.69
C TRP A 336 16.30 -9.40 6.30
N VAL A 337 16.36 -9.06 5.01
CA VAL A 337 15.69 -7.88 4.46
C VAL A 337 14.81 -8.30 3.29
N PHE A 338 13.55 -7.84 3.28
CA PHE A 338 12.53 -8.16 2.30
C PHE A 338 12.04 -6.89 1.58
N ASP A 339 11.86 -6.98 0.27
CA ASP A 339 11.14 -5.99 -0.53
C ASP A 339 9.81 -6.63 -0.96
N ALA A 340 8.72 -6.16 -0.36
CA ALA A 340 7.43 -6.87 -0.36
C ALA A 340 7.55 -8.32 0.13
N GLU A 341 7.15 -9.30 -0.68
CA GLU A 341 7.14 -10.71 -0.30
C GLU A 341 8.49 -11.41 -0.57
N MET A 342 9.41 -10.72 -1.26
CA MET A 342 10.70 -11.23 -1.72
C MET A 342 11.83 -10.86 -0.77
N GLN A 343 12.56 -11.88 -0.29
CA GLN A 343 13.84 -11.70 0.39
C GLN A 343 14.87 -11.09 -0.58
N ILE A 344 15.45 -9.94 -0.23
CA ILE A 344 16.49 -9.25 -1.00
C ILE A 344 17.88 -9.35 -0.36
N GLN A 345 17.95 -9.66 0.94
CA GLN A 345 19.19 -9.88 1.68
C GLN A 345 18.95 -10.84 2.84
N GLY A 346 19.99 -11.56 3.27
CA GLY A 346 19.97 -12.45 4.43
C GLY A 346 20.08 -13.94 4.08
N PRO A 347 20.35 -14.83 5.06
CA PRO A 347 20.71 -14.50 6.44
C PRO A 347 22.08 -13.82 6.51
N GLU A 348 22.14 -12.65 7.15
CA GLU A 348 23.34 -11.83 7.32
C GLU A 348 23.59 -11.60 8.81
N SER A 349 24.85 -11.60 9.24
CA SER A 349 25.13 -11.48 10.68
C SER A 349 24.90 -10.04 11.16
N ILE A 350 24.14 -9.86 12.25
CA ILE A 350 23.93 -8.56 12.91
C ILE A 350 25.22 -7.88 13.36
N ARG A 351 26.32 -8.63 13.47
CA ARG A 351 27.66 -8.11 13.72
C ARG A 351 28.15 -7.18 12.61
N SER A 352 27.66 -7.33 11.38
CA SER A 352 27.93 -6.39 10.26
C SER A 352 27.30 -5.01 10.52
N LEU A 353 26.18 -4.96 11.25
CA LEU A 353 25.51 -3.74 11.69
C LEU A 353 26.20 -3.10 12.91
N GLY A 354 27.32 -3.66 13.39
CA GLY A 354 28.06 -3.18 14.56
C GLY A 354 27.48 -3.63 15.91
N LEU A 355 26.51 -4.55 15.93
CA LEU A 355 25.94 -5.10 17.17
C LEU A 355 26.85 -6.20 17.75
N GLY A 356 27.30 -6.00 18.98
CA GLY A 356 28.09 -6.98 19.75
C GLY A 356 27.26 -7.95 20.60
N VAL A 357 25.95 -8.03 20.35
CA VAL A 357 24.96 -8.82 21.10
C VAL A 357 24.11 -9.65 20.15
N SER A 358 23.37 -10.64 20.67
CA SER A 358 22.46 -11.50 19.90
C SER A 358 21.02 -11.47 20.43
N GLY A 359 20.06 -11.78 19.54
CA GLY A 359 18.63 -11.82 19.83
C GLY A 359 18.07 -10.47 20.26
N ILE A 360 18.12 -9.46 19.38
CA ILE A 360 17.52 -8.14 19.59
C ILE A 360 16.01 -8.32 19.83
N GLN A 361 15.49 -7.82 20.95
CA GLN A 361 14.09 -8.05 21.38
C GLN A 361 13.10 -7.02 20.83
N ALA A 362 13.57 -5.88 20.34
CA ALA A 362 12.70 -4.88 19.73
C ALA A 362 13.45 -3.95 18.75
N ALA A 363 12.72 -3.43 17.76
CA ALA A 363 13.23 -2.50 16.76
C ALA A 363 12.24 -1.34 16.52
N LEU A 364 12.36 -0.27 17.30
CA LEU A 364 11.45 0.88 17.25
C LEU A 364 11.88 1.89 16.18
N ARG A 365 10.96 2.31 15.30
CA ARG A 365 11.10 3.54 14.51
C ARG A 365 10.80 4.75 15.39
N TRP A 366 11.73 5.70 15.52
CA TRP A 366 11.61 6.83 16.45
C TRP A 366 12.09 8.17 15.89
N GLY A 367 11.38 9.24 16.24
CA GLY A 367 11.57 10.60 15.72
C GLY A 367 10.60 10.94 14.58
N HIS A 368 10.59 12.21 14.16
CA HIS A 368 9.71 12.68 13.09
C HIS A 368 10.18 12.26 11.70
N ASP A 369 9.26 11.76 10.89
CA ASP A 369 9.44 11.51 9.47
C ASP A 369 9.73 12.82 8.71
N PRO A 370 10.67 12.84 7.73
CA PRO A 370 11.45 11.72 7.18
C PRO A 370 12.74 11.42 7.97
N ASN A 371 12.98 12.07 9.11
CA ASN A 371 14.24 12.06 9.86
C ASN A 371 14.28 11.05 11.03
N TYR A 372 13.36 10.08 11.10
CA TYR A 372 13.38 9.03 12.12
C TYR A 372 14.67 8.18 12.08
N ASN A 373 15.03 7.57 13.20
CA ASN A 373 16.07 6.52 13.27
C ASN A 373 15.45 5.23 13.82
N THR A 374 16.10 4.09 13.59
CA THR A 374 15.69 2.83 14.23
C THR A 374 16.47 2.66 15.54
N TYR A 375 15.80 2.14 16.56
CA TYR A 375 16.38 1.87 17.88
C TYR A 375 16.23 0.39 18.17
N PHE A 376 17.35 -0.30 18.39
CA PHE A 376 17.40 -1.72 18.73
C PHE A 376 17.53 -1.90 20.24
N PHE A 377 16.79 -2.83 20.82
CA PHE A 377 16.74 -3.06 22.27
C PHE A 377 17.19 -4.47 22.66
N LYS A 378 17.93 -4.56 23.77
CA LYS A 378 18.31 -5.83 24.40
C LYS A 378 18.57 -5.59 25.89
N SER A 379 17.81 -6.25 26.77
CA SER A 379 18.13 -6.47 28.18
C SER A 379 18.69 -5.24 28.94
N GLY A 380 17.85 -4.21 29.16
CA GLY A 380 18.24 -2.97 29.84
C GLY A 380 19.01 -1.96 28.99
N SER A 381 19.30 -2.29 27.72
CA SER A 381 20.16 -1.52 26.83
C SER A 381 19.53 -1.27 25.46
N TYR A 382 19.90 -0.16 24.82
CA TYR A 382 19.50 0.16 23.44
C TYR A 382 20.62 0.78 22.59
N TRP A 383 20.53 0.61 21.27
CA TRP A 383 21.45 1.16 20.26
C TRP A 383 20.67 1.99 19.24
N ARG A 384 21.20 3.14 18.82
CA ARG A 384 20.66 3.92 17.69
C ARG A 384 21.31 3.47 16.39
N PHE A 385 20.49 3.03 15.44
CA PHE A 385 20.87 2.59 14.10
C PHE A 385 20.73 3.73 13.09
N SER A 386 21.77 3.94 12.28
CA SER A 386 21.75 4.85 11.13
C SER A 386 21.39 4.06 9.85
N PRO A 387 20.22 4.31 9.25
CA PRO A 387 19.87 3.71 7.95
C PRO A 387 20.72 4.24 6.79
N ARG A 388 21.53 5.31 7.00
CA ARG A 388 22.46 5.83 5.99
C ARG A 388 23.77 5.05 5.95
N ASP A 389 24.22 4.58 7.11
CA ASP A 389 25.49 3.87 7.28
C ASP A 389 25.30 2.34 7.33
N ASN A 390 24.05 1.87 7.43
CA ASN A 390 23.67 0.48 7.67
C ASN A 390 24.33 -0.14 8.93
N ARG A 391 24.44 0.64 10.00
CA ARG A 391 25.07 0.22 11.28
C ARG A 391 24.56 1.04 12.46
N VAL A 392 24.82 0.55 13.67
CA VAL A 392 24.69 1.35 14.89
C VAL A 392 25.74 2.46 14.93
N GLU A 393 25.36 3.64 15.45
CA GLU A 393 26.25 4.80 15.55
C GLU A 393 27.33 4.65 16.63
N SER A 394 27.08 3.78 17.61
CA SER A 394 27.96 3.46 18.73
C SER A 394 27.85 1.97 19.01
N VAL A 395 28.99 1.30 19.19
CA VAL A 395 29.02 -0.10 19.67
C VAL A 395 28.58 -0.22 21.13
N TYR A 396 28.79 0.83 21.92
CA TYR A 396 28.33 0.92 23.30
C TYR A 396 26.84 1.32 23.34
N PRO A 397 25.99 0.57 24.06
CA PRO A 397 24.59 0.91 24.23
C PRO A 397 24.37 2.13 25.15
N ARG A 398 23.13 2.62 25.13
CA ARG A 398 22.55 3.50 26.15
C ARG A 398 21.60 2.70 27.04
N SER A 399 21.29 3.21 28.24
CA SER A 399 20.40 2.53 29.19
C SER A 399 18.92 2.74 28.85
N MET A 400 18.10 1.72 29.10
CA MET A 400 16.63 1.84 29.02
C MET A 400 16.03 2.90 29.95
N GLN A 401 16.77 3.38 30.96
CA GLN A 401 16.35 4.46 31.85
C GLN A 401 16.07 5.79 31.13
N ASP A 402 16.58 6.00 29.90
CA ASP A 402 16.20 7.12 29.04
C ASP A 402 14.69 7.11 28.68
N TRP A 403 14.04 5.93 28.71
CA TRP A 403 12.64 5.71 28.35
C TRP A 403 11.76 5.66 29.62
N SER A 404 11.63 6.80 30.29
CA SER A 404 11.04 6.91 31.63
C SER A 404 9.64 6.28 31.74
N GLY A 405 9.50 5.29 32.64
CA GLY A 405 8.25 4.56 32.89
C GLY A 405 8.01 3.32 32.01
N ILE A 406 8.94 3.01 31.10
CA ILE A 406 8.98 1.73 30.38
C ILE A 406 9.81 0.73 31.19
N PRO A 407 9.48 -0.57 31.22
CA PRO A 407 10.33 -1.58 31.85
C PRO A 407 11.70 -1.69 31.16
N ASP A 408 12.76 -1.98 31.91
CA ASP A 408 14.13 -2.16 31.37
C ASP A 408 14.24 -3.26 30.30
N ASP A 409 13.28 -4.18 30.26
CA ASP A 409 13.30 -5.37 29.41
C ASP A 409 11.91 -5.53 28.79
N VAL A 410 11.88 -5.67 27.46
CA VAL A 410 10.71 -5.57 26.57
C VAL A 410 10.84 -6.59 25.46
N ASP A 411 9.70 -7.12 24.99
CA ASP A 411 9.61 -8.22 24.02
C ASP A 411 9.20 -7.76 22.62
N ALA A 412 8.75 -6.51 22.47
CA ALA A 412 8.60 -5.83 21.19
C ALA A 412 8.46 -4.31 21.38
N ALA A 413 8.64 -3.54 20.31
CA ALA A 413 8.30 -2.11 20.29
C ALA A 413 7.95 -1.61 18.87
N PHE A 414 6.88 -0.84 18.75
CA PHE A 414 6.44 -0.20 17.50
C PHE A 414 5.99 1.25 17.72
N ARG A 415 5.86 2.04 16.65
CA ARG A 415 5.35 3.43 16.68
C ARG A 415 4.06 3.51 15.88
N ASP A 416 2.98 4.02 16.49
CA ASP A 416 1.67 4.11 15.83
C ASP A 416 1.60 5.27 14.81
N ILE A 417 0.52 5.29 14.02
CA ILE A 417 0.26 6.33 13.02
C ILE A 417 0.07 7.74 13.61
N TYR A 418 -0.17 7.84 14.92
CA TYR A 418 -0.27 9.10 15.67
C TYR A 418 1.08 9.55 16.23
N GLY A 419 2.13 8.74 16.05
CA GLY A 419 3.53 9.04 16.39
C GLY A 419 4.00 8.50 17.74
N TYR A 420 3.15 7.86 18.54
CA TYR A 420 3.48 7.34 19.87
C TYR A 420 4.20 6.00 19.81
N ALA A 421 5.23 5.80 20.63
CA ALA A 421 5.82 4.48 20.81
C ALA A 421 4.93 3.59 21.70
N HIS A 422 4.95 2.30 21.40
CA HIS A 422 4.27 1.25 22.12
C HIS A 422 5.30 0.17 22.43
N PHE A 423 5.58 -0.05 23.71
CA PHE A 423 6.51 -1.07 24.20
C PHE A 423 5.70 -2.23 24.77
N ILE A 424 6.13 -3.47 24.50
CA ILE A 424 5.42 -4.68 24.88
C ILE A 424 6.26 -5.49 25.85
N ARG A 425 5.59 -6.12 26.83
CA ARG A 425 6.18 -7.15 27.68
C ARG A 425 5.13 -8.21 28.05
N GLY A 426 5.39 -9.45 27.68
CA GLY A 426 4.42 -10.55 27.79
C GLY A 426 3.09 -10.21 27.11
N ARG A 427 2.01 -10.22 27.90
CA ARG A 427 0.63 -9.92 27.43
C ARG A 427 0.23 -8.45 27.64
N GLN A 428 1.17 -7.59 28.05
CA GLN A 428 0.95 -6.18 28.38
C GLN A 428 1.71 -5.25 27.45
N TYR A 429 1.21 -4.02 27.30
CA TYR A 429 1.89 -2.95 26.57
C TYR A 429 1.79 -1.59 27.28
N TRP A 430 2.78 -0.74 27.04
CA TRP A 430 2.92 0.64 27.52
C TRP A 430 2.90 1.59 26.33
N LYS A 431 2.15 2.69 26.40
CA LYS A 431 2.19 3.76 25.39
C LYS A 431 3.03 4.92 25.90
N PHE A 432 3.93 5.44 25.06
CA PHE A 432 4.98 6.38 25.42
C PHE A 432 4.91 7.64 24.57
N ASP A 433 4.97 8.81 25.22
CA ASP A 433 4.86 10.12 24.59
C ASP A 433 6.21 10.57 23.97
N PRO A 434 6.29 10.83 22.65
CA PRO A 434 7.49 11.38 22.00
C PRO A 434 7.80 12.83 22.38
N VAL A 435 6.91 13.57 23.04
CA VAL A 435 7.14 14.94 23.50
C VAL A 435 7.51 14.97 24.99
N GLY A 436 6.71 14.34 25.84
CA GLY A 436 6.95 14.22 27.29
C GLY A 436 8.09 13.28 27.68
N MET A 437 8.55 12.39 26.77
CA MET A 437 9.58 11.38 27.02
C MET A 437 9.24 10.45 28.21
N ASN A 438 7.96 10.14 28.38
CA ASN A 438 7.45 9.30 29.46
C ASN A 438 6.36 8.32 29.01
N SER A 439 6.17 7.24 29.77
CA SER A 439 4.97 6.41 29.68
C SER A 439 3.74 7.23 30.05
N LEU A 440 2.66 7.08 29.29
CA LEU A 440 1.38 7.71 29.56
C LEU A 440 0.70 7.10 30.79
N GLU A 441 -0.15 7.90 31.44
CA GLU A 441 -1.02 7.44 32.54
C GLU A 441 -2.05 6.42 32.03
N GLY A 442 -2.43 5.46 32.89
CA GLY A 442 -3.35 4.38 32.54
C GLY A 442 -2.69 3.20 31.81
N TYR A 443 -1.36 3.13 31.79
CA TYR A 443 -0.57 2.01 31.27
C TYR A 443 0.23 1.31 32.40
N PRO A 444 0.55 0.00 32.29
CA PRO A 444 0.27 -0.89 31.15
C PRO A 444 -1.20 -1.25 30.94
N ARG A 445 -1.51 -1.64 29.70
CA ARG A 445 -2.80 -2.23 29.30
C ARG A 445 -2.58 -3.60 28.64
N TYR A 446 -3.65 -4.35 28.41
CA TYR A 446 -3.57 -5.74 27.93
C TYR A 446 -3.80 -5.84 26.42
N ILE A 447 -2.87 -6.51 25.74
CA ILE A 447 -2.83 -6.57 24.27
C ILE A 447 -4.08 -7.27 23.72
N GLY A 448 -4.46 -8.41 24.30
CA GLY A 448 -5.65 -9.17 23.89
C GLY A 448 -6.94 -8.33 23.92
N VAL A 449 -7.12 -7.51 24.96
CA VAL A 449 -8.32 -6.68 25.11
C VAL A 449 -8.34 -5.57 24.06
N ASP A 450 -7.24 -4.83 23.92
CA ASP A 450 -7.21 -3.58 23.14
C ASP A 450 -6.95 -3.76 21.65
N PHE A 451 -6.28 -4.84 21.24
CA PHE A 451 -5.95 -5.13 19.83
C PHE A 451 -6.74 -6.30 19.25
N PHE A 452 -7.21 -7.24 20.09
CA PHE A 452 -7.86 -8.48 19.65
C PHE A 452 -9.31 -8.64 20.13
N GLY A 453 -9.84 -7.69 20.91
CA GLY A 453 -11.23 -7.69 21.39
C GLY A 453 -11.55 -8.79 22.42
N CYS A 454 -10.53 -9.33 23.09
CA CYS A 454 -10.68 -10.38 24.10
C CYS A 454 -11.51 -9.89 25.29
N LYS A 455 -12.46 -10.70 25.76
CA LYS A 455 -13.42 -10.32 26.80
C LYS A 455 -12.80 -10.24 28.21
N THR A 456 -11.70 -10.92 28.44
CA THR A 456 -10.96 -10.99 29.70
C THR A 456 -9.46 -11.16 29.43
N VAL A 457 -8.67 -10.91 30.47
CA VAL A 457 -7.22 -11.20 30.59
C VAL A 457 -6.99 -12.68 30.90
#